data_AF-A0A397VRS2-F1
#
_entry.id   AF-A0A397VRS2-F1
#
_cell.length_a   1.000
_cell.length_b   1.000
_cell.length_c   1.000
_cell.angle_alpha   90.00
_cell.angle_beta   90.00
_cell.angle_gamma   90.00
#
_symmetry.space_group_name_H-M   'P 1'
#
loop_
_entity.id
_entity.type
_entity.pdbx_description
1 polymer ?
#
loop_
_entity_poly.entity_id
_entity_poly.type
_entity_poly.pdbx_seq_one_letter_code
_entity_poly.pdbx_strand_id
1 'polypeptide(L)'
;MAHPNDPIITCNATNNARTTSREEKEKIKDNLYGIESQQKVYHLTLTNMILHGNGKSHIYNKNCFDAEKEDLETGELKEWAKKIKSIDFDISFLNPPYSLKGGKNEGEFILHLFKAVL
;
A
#
# COMPACT_ATOMS: atom_id res chain seq x y z
N MET A 1 10.32 14.77 18.75
CA MET A 1 11.17 13.56 18.76
C MET A 1 10.34 12.44 18.15
N ALA A 2 10.78 11.88 17.02
CA ALA A 2 10.08 10.79 16.35
C ALA A 2 10.30 9.48 17.13
N HIS A 3 9.25 8.69 17.35
CA HIS A 3 9.37 7.38 17.98
C HIS A 3 9.87 6.34 16.95
N PRO A 4 10.60 5.28 17.35
CA PRO A 4 11.35 4.43 16.42
C PRO A 4 10.51 3.35 15.70
N ASN A 5 9.18 3.34 15.80
CA ASN A 5 8.35 2.19 15.40
C ASN A 5 7.13 2.58 14.55
N ASP A 6 7.32 3.48 13.58
CA ASP A 6 6.23 3.96 12.73
C ASP A 6 6.13 3.11 11.44
N PRO A 7 4.90 2.72 11.01
CA PRO A 7 4.59 1.70 10.02
C PRO A 7 5.11 2.06 8.63
N ILE A 8 5.49 1.06 7.85
CA ILE A 8 5.68 1.20 6.41
C ILE A 8 4.84 0.11 5.75
N ILE A 9 3.56 0.38 5.49
CA ILE A 9 2.80 -0.51 4.59
C ILE A 9 3.04 -0.02 3.16
N THR A 10 4.05 -0.61 2.52
CA THR A 10 4.28 -0.47 1.09
C THR A 10 3.86 -1.75 0.41
N CYS A 11 2.61 -1.86 -0.04
CA CYS A 11 2.21 -2.91 -0.95
C CYS A 11 2.74 -2.63 -2.36
N ASN A 12 4.07 -2.73 -2.55
CA ASN A 12 4.67 -2.61 -3.87
C ASN A 12 4.34 -3.87 -4.70
N ALA A 13 3.21 -3.89 -5.38
CA ALA A 13 2.96 -4.89 -6.40
C ALA A 13 3.71 -4.51 -7.66
N THR A 14 4.63 -5.36 -8.12
CA THR A 14 5.27 -5.20 -9.42
C THR A 14 4.95 -6.40 -10.28
N ASN A 15 4.50 -6.14 -11.50
CA ASN A 15 4.26 -7.18 -12.47
C ASN A 15 5.62 -7.58 -13.08
N ASN A 16 6.18 -8.68 -12.56
CA ASN A 16 7.36 -9.40 -13.06
C ASN A 16 8.75 -8.76 -12.80
N ALA A 17 9.47 -9.28 -11.79
CA ALA A 17 10.81 -8.85 -11.43
C ALA A 17 11.93 -9.71 -12.06
N ARG A 18 12.12 -9.59 -13.38
CA ARG A 18 13.43 -9.79 -14.07
C ARG A 18 13.49 -8.89 -15.30
N THR A 19 13.95 -7.65 -15.13
CA THR A 19 13.85 -6.64 -16.20
C THR A 19 15.12 -5.79 -16.32
N THR A 20 15.62 -5.67 -17.56
CA THR A 20 16.78 -4.87 -17.96
C THR A 20 16.42 -3.64 -18.81
N SER A 21 15.18 -3.55 -19.34
CA SER A 21 14.77 -2.47 -20.25
C SER A 21 14.20 -1.24 -19.52
N ARG A 22 14.23 -0.08 -20.18
CA ARG A 22 13.69 1.18 -19.65
C ARG A 22 12.15 1.20 -19.63
N GLU A 23 11.51 0.62 -20.63
CA GLU A 23 10.04 0.61 -20.77
C GLU A 23 9.37 -0.19 -19.66
N GLU A 24 9.92 -1.35 -19.32
CA GLU A 24 9.42 -2.18 -18.23
C GLU A 24 9.58 -1.49 -16.87
N LYS A 25 10.65 -0.70 -16.67
CA LYS A 25 10.82 0.12 -15.46
C LYS A 25 9.75 1.19 -15.34
N GLU A 26 9.40 1.87 -16.43
CA GLU A 26 8.30 2.85 -16.42
C GLU A 26 6.94 2.19 -16.19
N LYS A 27 6.69 1.03 -16.82
CA LYS A 27 5.48 0.23 -16.52
C LYS A 27 5.38 -0.13 -15.04
N ILE A 28 6.48 -0.55 -14.41
CA ILE A 28 6.48 -0.85 -12.97
C ILE A 28 6.08 0.39 -12.19
N LYS A 29 6.65 1.56 -12.48
CA LYS A 29 6.34 2.82 -11.78
C LYS A 29 4.86 3.18 -11.83
N ASP A 30 4.23 3.01 -12.98
CA ASP A 30 2.80 3.31 -13.17
C ASP A 30 1.89 2.31 -12.44
N ASN A 31 2.41 1.14 -12.07
CA ASN A 31 1.68 0.08 -11.38
C ASN A 31 2.10 -0.09 -9.91
N LEU A 32 2.75 0.92 -9.30
CA LEU A 32 3.03 0.93 -7.86
C LEU A 32 1.86 1.51 -7.07
N TYR A 33 1.46 0.78 -6.02
CA TYR A 33 0.40 1.14 -5.09
C TYR A 33 0.93 1.13 -3.65
N GLY A 34 0.31 1.91 -2.78
CA GLY A 34 0.68 1.96 -1.37
C GLY A 34 -0.45 2.48 -0.51
N ILE A 35 -0.53 2.02 0.72
CA ILE A 35 -1.56 2.45 1.67
C ILE A 35 -0.87 2.72 2.99
N GLU A 36 -0.85 3.97 3.44
CA GLU A 36 -0.25 4.35 4.71
C GLU A 36 -1.24 5.15 5.55
N SER A 37 -1.60 4.63 6.71
CA SER A 37 -2.60 5.26 7.58
C SER A 37 -2.06 6.48 8.34
N GLN A 38 -0.77 6.49 8.68
CA GLN A 38 -0.15 7.58 9.43
C GLN A 38 0.24 8.74 8.51
N GLN A 39 -0.44 9.87 8.67
CA GLN A 39 -0.27 11.05 7.81
C GLN A 39 1.19 11.52 7.66
N LYS A 40 1.99 11.47 8.73
CA LYS A 40 3.41 11.86 8.68
C LYS A 40 4.23 10.92 7.80
N VAL A 41 4.06 9.61 7.96
CA VAL A 41 4.79 8.60 7.18
C VAL A 41 4.31 8.59 5.73
N TYR A 42 3.00 8.80 5.51
CA TYR A 42 2.44 9.00 4.19
C TYR A 42 3.12 10.15 3.43
N HIS A 43 3.27 11.32 4.06
CA HIS A 43 3.96 12.45 3.42
C HIS A 43 5.43 12.14 3.12
N LEU A 44 6.14 11.48 4.05
CA LEU A 44 7.52 11.06 3.82
C LEU A 44 7.63 10.09 2.64
N THR A 45 6.72 9.12 2.57
CA THR A 45 6.64 8.13 1.48
C THR A 45 6.38 8.83 0.15
N LEU A 46 5.39 9.72 0.10
CA LEU A 46 5.06 10.49 -1.10
C LEU A 46 6.25 11.36 -1.55
N THR A 47 6.93 12.04 -0.63
CA THR A 47 8.13 12.81 -0.93
C THR A 47 9.24 11.92 -1.49
N ASN A 48 9.49 10.76 -0.90
CA ASN A 48 10.49 9.80 -1.39
C ASN A 48 10.17 9.34 -2.82
N MET A 49 8.90 9.00 -3.11
CA MET A 49 8.49 8.58 -4.45
C MET A 49 8.65 9.70 -5.49
N ILE A 50 8.33 10.94 -5.13
CA ILE A 50 8.50 12.11 -6.00
C ILE A 50 9.99 12.35 -6.30
N LEU A 51 10.84 12.34 -5.27
CA LEU A 51 12.28 12.60 -5.41
C LEU A 51 12.99 11.58 -6.30
N HIS A 52 12.55 10.32 -6.28
CA HIS A 52 13.13 9.26 -7.11
C HIS A 52 12.53 9.17 -8.52
N GLY A 53 11.65 10.10 -8.90
CA GLY A 53 10.98 10.06 -10.21
C GLY A 53 10.06 8.86 -10.36
N ASN A 54 9.57 8.30 -9.24
CA ASN A 54 8.49 7.32 -9.18
C ASN A 54 7.11 8.01 -9.14
N GLY A 55 7.08 9.35 -9.04
CA GLY A 55 5.90 10.18 -9.22
C GLY A 55 4.93 10.19 -8.03
N LYS A 56 3.72 10.71 -8.25
CA LYS A 56 2.57 10.56 -7.33
C LYS A 56 1.91 9.19 -7.55
N SER A 57 2.71 8.13 -7.59
CA SER A 57 2.21 6.75 -7.71
C SER A 57 1.12 6.51 -6.67
N HIS A 58 0.30 5.50 -6.87
CA HIS A 58 -0.99 5.28 -6.21
C HIS A 58 -0.88 5.00 -4.69
N ILE A 59 -0.35 5.96 -3.94
CA ILE A 59 -0.13 5.94 -2.49
C ILE A 59 -1.31 6.67 -1.85
N TYR A 60 -1.99 5.99 -0.94
CA TYR A 60 -3.22 6.45 -0.30
C TYR A 60 -3.02 6.63 1.19
N ASN A 61 -3.42 7.79 1.74
CA ASN A 61 -3.46 8.00 3.18
C ASN A 61 -4.75 7.40 3.78
N LYS A 62 -4.79 6.08 3.97
CA LYS A 62 -5.98 5.31 4.40
C LYS A 62 -5.59 4.13 5.28
N ASN A 63 -6.55 3.48 5.93
CA ASN A 63 -6.33 2.20 6.61
C ASN A 63 -6.47 1.04 5.60
N CYS A 64 -5.51 0.12 5.55
CA CYS A 64 -5.54 -1.01 4.61
C CYS A 64 -6.76 -1.94 4.81
N PHE A 65 -7.24 -2.08 6.04
CA PHE A 65 -8.44 -2.87 6.34
C PHE A 65 -9.75 -2.19 5.93
N ASP A 66 -9.75 -0.90 5.60
CA ASP A 66 -10.98 -0.21 5.16
C ASP A 66 -11.51 -0.78 3.85
N ALA A 67 -10.64 -1.35 3.01
CA ALA A 67 -11.07 -1.98 1.78
C ALA A 67 -11.96 -3.21 2.04
N GLU A 68 -11.80 -3.90 3.17
CA GLU A 68 -12.56 -5.12 3.50
C GLU A 68 -13.97 -4.85 4.06
N LYS A 69 -14.29 -3.59 4.42
CA LYS A 69 -15.59 -3.25 5.00
C LYS A 69 -16.73 -3.48 4.01
N GLU A 70 -17.67 -4.34 4.38
CA GLU A 70 -18.85 -4.70 3.56
C GLU A 70 -19.96 -3.65 3.63
N ASP A 71 -19.99 -2.89 4.71
CA ASP A 71 -20.98 -1.86 5.05
C ASP A 71 -20.63 -0.46 4.50
N LEU A 72 -19.79 -0.38 3.46
CA LEU A 72 -19.50 0.90 2.79
C LEU A 72 -20.74 1.33 1.97
N GLU A 73 -21.63 2.08 2.62
CA GLU A 73 -22.93 2.43 2.04
C GLU A 73 -22.77 3.34 0.80
N THR A 74 -22.05 4.46 0.90
CA THR A 74 -21.74 5.37 -0.23
C THR A 74 -20.51 6.24 0.05
N GLY A 75 -19.88 6.79 -0.99
CA GLY A 75 -18.84 7.84 -0.86
C GLY A 75 -17.44 7.44 -1.32
N GLU A 76 -16.49 8.36 -1.14
CA GLU A 76 -15.10 8.24 -1.64
C GLU A 76 -14.37 6.98 -1.15
N LEU A 77 -14.69 6.51 0.06
CA LEU A 77 -14.09 5.30 0.61
C LEU A 77 -14.52 4.04 -0.13
N LYS A 78 -15.79 3.96 -0.56
CA LYS A 78 -16.35 2.85 -1.33
C LYS A 78 -15.73 2.78 -2.72
N GLU A 79 -15.65 3.92 -3.41
CA GLU A 79 -15.05 4.00 -4.74
C GLU A 79 -13.56 3.64 -4.71
N TRP A 80 -12.85 4.10 -3.68
CA TRP A 80 -11.46 3.69 -3.45
C TRP A 80 -11.35 2.19 -3.18
N ALA A 81 -12.16 1.62 -2.28
CA ALA A 81 -12.13 0.20 -1.95
C ALA A 81 -12.43 -0.67 -3.19
N LYS A 82 -13.41 -0.28 -4.00
CA LYS A 82 -13.73 -0.92 -5.28
C LYS A 82 -12.56 -0.85 -6.25
N LYS A 83 -11.91 0.31 -6.37
CA LYS A 83 -10.71 0.47 -7.21
C LYS A 83 -9.60 -0.46 -6.77
N ILE A 84 -9.26 -0.49 -5.48
CA ILE A 84 -8.19 -1.34 -4.96
C ILE A 84 -8.49 -2.83 -5.19
N LYS A 85 -9.73 -3.27 -4.92
CA LYS A 85 -10.15 -4.67 -5.15
C LYS A 85 -10.22 -5.07 -6.63
N SER A 86 -10.32 -4.12 -7.55
CA SER A 86 -10.35 -4.39 -8.99
C SER A 86 -8.98 -4.60 -9.61
N ILE A 87 -7.90 -4.35 -8.86
CA ILE A 87 -6.53 -4.51 -9.31
C ILE A 87 -6.05 -5.91 -8.94
N ASP A 88 -5.48 -6.61 -9.91
CA ASP A 88 -4.83 -7.90 -9.70
C ASP A 88 -3.35 -7.66 -9.40
N PHE A 89 -2.95 -7.86 -8.15
CA PHE A 89 -1.60 -7.56 -7.68
C PHE A 89 -0.69 -8.78 -7.81
N ASP A 90 0.35 -8.70 -8.64
CA ASP A 90 1.29 -9.82 -8.83
C ASP A 90 2.23 -10.07 -7.65
N ILE A 91 2.60 -8.99 -6.94
CA ILE A 91 3.56 -9.03 -5.83
C ILE A 91 2.99 -8.20 -4.69
N SER A 92 3.39 -8.49 -3.45
CA SER A 92 3.02 -7.64 -2.33
C SER A 92 4.16 -7.62 -1.32
N PHE A 93 4.48 -6.43 -0.82
CA PHE A 93 5.41 -6.24 0.29
C PHE A 93 4.66 -5.70 1.49
N LEU A 94 5.17 -6.00 2.69
CA LEU A 94 4.57 -5.59 3.94
C LEU A 94 5.68 -5.42 4.97
N ASN A 95 5.70 -4.28 5.64
CA ASN A 95 6.43 -4.08 6.88
C ASN A 95 5.39 -3.68 7.95
N PRO A 96 4.70 -4.68 8.55
CA PRO A 96 3.56 -4.40 9.41
C PRO A 96 4.04 -3.70 10.69
N PRO A 97 3.17 -2.92 11.35
CA PRO A 97 3.51 -2.40 12.67
C PRO A 97 3.79 -3.56 13.62
N TYR A 98 4.89 -3.48 14.37
CA TYR A 98 5.15 -4.42 15.44
C TYR A 98 4.03 -4.33 16.49
N SER A 99 3.65 -5.48 17.04
CA SER A 99 2.58 -5.66 18.03
C SER A 99 2.49 -4.52 19.05
N LEU A 100 1.54 -3.61 18.82
CA LEU A 100 1.14 -2.59 19.79
C LEU A 100 -0.01 -3.15 20.63
N LYS A 101 0.03 -2.91 21.95
CA LYS A 101 -1.08 -3.30 22.85
C LYS A 101 -2.39 -2.66 22.35
N GLY A 102 -3.37 -3.49 21.99
CA GLY A 102 -4.70 -3.06 21.55
C GLY A 102 -4.87 -2.84 20.04
N GLY A 103 -3.84 -3.15 19.23
CA GLY A 103 -3.92 -3.12 17.77
C GLY A 103 -4.18 -4.49 17.13
N LYS A 104 -4.31 -4.47 15.79
CA LYS A 104 -4.26 -5.68 14.95
C LYS A 104 -2.89 -6.35 15.11
N ASN A 105 -2.84 -7.67 15.18
CA ASN A 105 -1.57 -8.41 15.24
C ASN A 105 -0.94 -8.54 13.84
N GLU A 106 0.35 -8.86 13.77
CA GLU A 106 1.09 -8.98 12.50
C GLU A 106 0.47 -10.04 11.56
N GLY A 107 -0.09 -11.12 12.13
CA GLY A 107 -0.76 -12.18 11.37
C GLY A 107 -1.99 -11.70 10.61
N GLU A 108 -2.74 -10.74 11.16
CA GLU A 108 -3.89 -10.14 10.47
C GLU A 108 -3.46 -9.32 9.25
N PHE A 109 -2.32 -8.61 9.34
CA PHE A 109 -1.75 -7.91 8.18
C PHE A 109 -1.24 -8.87 7.11
N ILE A 110 -0.60 -9.98 7.52
CA ILE A 110 -0.14 -11.02 6.59
C ILE A 110 -1.32 -11.65 5.86
N LEU A 111 -2.40 -12.00 6.58
CA LEU A 111 -3.61 -12.55 5.98
C LEU A 111 -4.27 -11.56 5.02
N HIS A 112 -4.32 -10.28 5.40
CA HIS A 112 -4.81 -9.21 4.54
C HIS A 112 -3.99 -9.11 3.23
N LEU A 113 -2.66 -9.21 3.32
CA LEU A 113 -1.77 -9.21 2.17
C LEU A 113 -2.05 -10.40 1.23
N PHE A 114 -2.25 -11.59 1.79
CA PHE A 114 -2.55 -12.79 1.00
C PHE A 114 -3.85 -12.66 0.20
N LYS A 115 -4.90 -12.07 0.78
CA LYS A 115 -6.18 -11.81 0.08
C LYS A 115 -6.07 -10.79 -1.06
N ALA A 116 -5.02 -9.98 -1.08
CA ALA A 116 -4.83 -8.98 -2.13
C ALA A 116 -4.16 -9.57 -3.38
N VAL A 117 -3.48 -10.71 -3.26
CA VAL A 117 -2.71 -11.35 -4.34
C VAL A 117 -3.35 -12.67 -4.81
N LEU A 118 -4.24 -13.27 -4.01
CA LEU A 118 -4.94 -14.55 -4.27
C LEU A 118 -6.45 -14.33 -4.33
#